data_AF-Q4FE76-F1
#
_entry.id   AF-Q4FE76-F1
#
_cell.length_a   1.000
_cell.length_b   1.000
_cell.length_c   1.000
_cell.angle_alpha   90.00
_cell.angle_beta   90.00
_cell.angle_gamma   90.00
#
_symmetry.space_group_name_H-M   'P 1'
#
loop_
_entity.id
_entity.type
_entity.pdbx_description
1 polymer ?
#
loop_
_entity_poly.entity_id
_entity_poly.type
_entity_poly.pdbx_seq_one_letter_code
_entity_poly.pdbx_strand_id
1 'polypeptide(L)'
;SALKKPNWAPKDVRVYSAIDLLTLSPLGYASYLVYKNGGGFDYNDTKLALGLYGTSVALAVATIPIVKKRELGCLWKNTTVVSLTATGAAYAFYKIDKKAGFLLVPFALWTAFYAYLAYSIKKENDPIKNL
;
A
#
# COMPACT_ATOMS: atom_id res chain seq x y z
N SER A 1 15.71 13.75 -17.99
CA SER A 1 16.20 14.11 -16.64
C SER A 1 15.96 12.98 -15.65
N ALA A 2 16.90 12.75 -14.74
CA ALA A 2 16.74 11.83 -13.61
C ALA A 2 15.96 12.56 -12.49
N LEU A 3 15.02 11.86 -11.84
CA LEU A 3 14.30 12.39 -10.67
C LEU A 3 15.23 12.47 -9.47
N LYS A 4 15.19 13.56 -8.71
CA LYS A 4 15.89 13.66 -7.43
C LYS A 4 15.22 12.71 -6.44
N LYS A 5 16.00 11.79 -5.87
CA LYS A 5 15.56 10.89 -4.79
C LYS A 5 16.13 11.38 -3.46
N PRO A 6 15.40 11.24 -2.35
CA PRO A 6 15.92 11.60 -1.05
C PRO A 6 17.08 10.68 -0.63
N ASN A 7 18.01 11.20 0.16
CA ASN A 7 19.26 10.50 0.52
C ASN A 7 19.05 9.23 1.34
N TRP A 8 17.92 9.13 2.06
CA TRP A 8 17.56 7.97 2.88
C TRP A 8 16.92 6.83 2.07
N ALA A 9 16.46 7.08 0.84
CA ALA A 9 15.78 6.05 0.05
C ALA A 9 16.78 5.01 -0.46
N PRO A 10 16.50 3.70 -0.31
CA PRO A 10 17.32 2.67 -0.92
C PRO A 10 17.50 2.93 -2.42
N LYS A 11 18.75 2.82 -2.88
CA LYS A 11 19.10 3.01 -4.31
C LYS A 11 18.89 1.73 -5.12
N ASP A 12 19.05 0.58 -4.47
CA ASP A 12 18.87 -0.73 -5.09
C ASP A 12 17.39 -1.12 -5.16
N VAL A 13 16.91 -1.37 -6.37
CA VAL A 13 15.53 -1.82 -6.65
C VAL A 13 15.26 -3.19 -6.03
N ARG A 14 16.28 -4.05 -5.90
CA ARG A 14 16.14 -5.41 -5.34
C ARG A 14 15.69 -5.40 -3.88
N VAL A 15 16.09 -4.39 -3.12
CA VAL A 15 15.66 -4.22 -1.72
C VAL A 15 14.16 -3.99 -1.64
N TYR A 16 13.60 -3.13 -2.50
CA TYR A 16 12.16 -2.90 -2.56
C TYR A 16 11.43 -4.18 -2.95
N SER A 17 11.89 -4.87 -4.00
CA SER A 17 11.25 -6.11 -4.46
C SER A 17 11.30 -7.23 -3.41
N ALA A 18 12.38 -7.33 -2.65
CA ALA A 18 12.47 -8.31 -1.57
C ALA A 18 11.47 -8.01 -0.44
N ILE A 19 11.33 -6.75 -0.04
CA ILE A 19 10.38 -6.34 1.00
C ILE A 19 8.94 -6.45 0.48
N ASP A 20 8.68 -6.10 -0.78
CA ASP A 20 7.38 -6.32 -1.43
C ASP A 20 7.01 -7.81 -1.35
N LEU A 21 7.92 -8.71 -1.73
CA LEU A 21 7.67 -10.16 -1.67
C LEU A 21 7.37 -10.64 -0.24
N LEU A 22 8.16 -10.19 0.74
CA LEU A 22 7.96 -10.55 2.14
C LEU A 22 6.60 -10.07 2.67
N THR A 23 6.23 -8.83 2.37
CA THR A 23 4.99 -8.21 2.84
C THR A 23 3.75 -8.73 2.12
N LEU A 24 3.88 -9.18 0.87
CA LEU A 24 2.78 -9.77 0.09
C LEU A 24 2.53 -11.25 0.45
N SER A 25 3.57 -11.99 0.87
CA SER A 25 3.47 -13.43 1.15
C SER A 25 2.36 -13.83 2.16
N PRO A 26 2.15 -13.13 3.30
CA PRO A 26 1.11 -13.52 4.25
C PRO A 26 -0.31 -13.10 3.82
N LEU A 27 -0.45 -12.22 2.83
CA LEU A 27 -1.74 -11.58 2.52
C LEU A 27 -2.79 -12.56 2.00
N GLY A 28 -2.38 -13.54 1.21
CA GLY A 28 -3.27 -14.60 0.72
C GLY A 28 -3.82 -15.46 1.86
N TYR A 29 -2.98 -15.76 2.85
CA TYR A 29 -3.43 -16.50 4.03
C TYR A 29 -4.33 -15.65 4.93
N ALA A 30 -3.99 -14.38 5.12
CA ALA A 30 -4.81 -13.45 5.90
C ALA A 30 -6.21 -13.24 5.28
N SER A 31 -6.29 -13.09 3.95
CA SER A 31 -7.59 -12.94 3.27
C SER A 31 -8.43 -14.22 3.35
N TYR A 32 -7.81 -15.39 3.29
CA TYR A 32 -8.48 -16.67 3.54
C TYR A 32 -9.03 -16.76 4.96
N LEU A 33 -8.24 -16.37 5.98
CA LEU A 33 -8.71 -16.37 7.37
C LEU A 33 -9.91 -15.44 7.57
N VAL A 34 -9.90 -14.25 6.99
CA VAL A 34 -11.03 -13.32 7.04
C VAL A 34 -12.25 -13.88 6.33
N TYR A 35 -12.08 -14.45 5.14
CA TYR A 35 -13.19 -15.07 4.42
C TYR A 35 -13.78 -16.23 5.23
N LYS A 36 -12.95 -17.11 5.78
CA LYS A 36 -13.39 -18.28 6.55
C LYS A 36 -14.06 -17.89 7.87
N ASN A 37 -13.40 -17.03 8.66
CA ASN A 37 -13.85 -16.71 10.02
C ASN A 37 -14.91 -15.60 10.04
N GLY A 38 -14.99 -14.79 8.98
CA GLY A 38 -16.00 -13.75 8.79
C GLY A 38 -17.30 -14.24 8.14
N GLY A 39 -17.51 -15.55 8.01
CA GLY A 39 -18.74 -16.11 7.42
C GLY A 39 -18.87 -15.85 5.91
N GLY A 40 -17.75 -15.78 5.20
CA GLY A 40 -17.72 -15.62 3.75
C GLY A 40 -18.27 -14.28 3.27
N PHE A 41 -18.94 -14.30 2.11
CA PHE A 41 -19.56 -13.10 1.54
C PHE A 41 -20.99 -12.87 2.03
N ASP A 42 -21.49 -13.62 3.00
CA ASP A 42 -22.86 -13.42 3.50
C ASP A 42 -22.94 -12.18 4.40
N TYR A 43 -21.84 -11.80 5.04
CA TYR A 43 -21.76 -10.65 5.95
C TYR A 43 -21.15 -9.41 5.30
N ASN A 44 -21.76 -8.25 5.56
CA ASN A 44 -21.32 -6.97 5.00
C ASN A 44 -19.92 -6.56 5.51
N ASP A 45 -19.58 -6.87 6.75
CA ASP A 45 -18.27 -6.52 7.33
C ASP A 45 -17.13 -7.24 6.60
N THR A 46 -17.31 -8.54 6.32
CA THR A 46 -16.34 -9.36 5.59
C THR A 46 -16.21 -8.94 4.14
N LYS A 47 -17.33 -8.63 3.47
CA LYS A 47 -17.34 -8.03 2.13
C LYS A 47 -16.58 -6.71 2.10
N LEU A 48 -16.81 -5.83 3.08
CA LEU A 48 -16.16 -4.53 3.17
C LEU A 48 -14.66 -4.68 3.44
N ALA A 49 -14.28 -5.59 4.35
CA ALA A 49 -12.89 -5.88 4.66
C ALA A 49 -12.13 -6.38 3.42
N LEU A 50 -12.67 -7.41 2.74
CA LEU A 50 -12.07 -7.96 1.52
C LEU A 50 -12.13 -6.97 0.36
N GLY A 51 -13.15 -6.13 0.29
CA GLY A 51 -13.27 -5.04 -0.67
C GLY A 51 -12.16 -4.00 -0.48
N LEU A 52 -11.96 -3.49 0.74
CA LEU A 52 -10.87 -2.57 1.06
C LEU A 52 -9.51 -3.17 0.73
N TYR A 53 -9.29 -4.43 1.09
CA TYR A 53 -8.07 -5.16 0.76
C TYR A 53 -7.87 -5.25 -0.77
N GLY A 54 -8.88 -5.71 -1.51
CA GLY A 54 -8.83 -5.82 -2.96
C GLY A 54 -8.61 -4.47 -3.66
N THR A 55 -9.27 -3.41 -3.19
CA THR A 55 -9.06 -2.04 -3.66
C THR A 55 -7.62 -1.58 -3.41
N SER A 56 -7.07 -1.84 -2.22
CA SER A 56 -5.68 -1.47 -1.90
C SER A 56 -4.67 -2.13 -2.84
N VAL A 57 -4.86 -3.42 -3.15
CA VAL A 57 -4.00 -4.16 -4.08
C VAL A 57 -4.17 -3.65 -5.52
N ALA A 58 -5.39 -3.41 -5.97
CA ALA A 58 -5.66 -2.88 -7.31
C ALA A 58 -5.01 -1.49 -7.51
N LEU A 59 -5.11 -0.61 -6.52
CA LEU A 59 -4.47 0.69 -6.54
C LEU A 59 -2.93 0.58 -6.47
N ALA A 60 -2.40 -0.40 -5.73
CA ALA A 60 -0.97 -0.66 -5.69
C ALA A 60 -0.46 -1.06 -7.08
N VAL A 61 -1.14 -1.97 -7.78
CA VAL A 61 -0.81 -2.34 -9.17
C VAL A 61 -0.94 -1.16 -10.12
N ALA A 62 -1.96 -0.31 -9.96
CA ALA A 62 -2.15 0.91 -10.75
C ALA A 62 -1.00 1.93 -10.59
N THR A 63 -0.15 1.79 -9.56
CA THR A 63 1.06 2.62 -9.40
C THR A 63 2.07 2.39 -10.52
N ILE A 64 2.15 1.18 -11.10
CA ILE A 64 3.11 0.83 -12.15
C ILE A 64 3.01 1.76 -13.37
N PRO A 65 1.84 1.93 -14.03
CA PRO A 65 1.72 2.86 -15.15
C PRO A 65 1.93 4.33 -14.75
N ILE A 66 1.60 4.73 -13.52
CA ILE A 66 1.81 6.11 -13.03
C ILE A 66 3.31 6.42 -12.94
N VAL A 67 4.10 5.51 -12.37
CA VAL A 67 5.57 5.63 -12.29
C VAL A 67 6.18 5.68 -13.70
N LYS A 68 5.69 4.85 -14.64
CA LYS A 68 6.15 4.88 -16.04
C LYS A 68 5.90 6.24 -16.71
N LYS A 69 4.74 6.85 -16.45
CA LYS A 69 4.40 8.20 -16.95
C LYS A 69 5.12 9.33 -16.21
N ARG A 70 5.80 9.05 -15.10
CA ARG A 70 6.53 10.03 -14.26
C ARG A 70 5.64 11.14 -13.68
N GLU A 71 4.35 10.85 -13.49
CA GLU A 71 3.36 11.78 -12.95
C GLU A 71 3.43 11.84 -11.41
N LEU A 72 4.35 12.63 -10.85
CA LEU A 72 4.63 12.68 -9.40
C LEU A 72 3.42 13.08 -8.56
N GLY A 73 2.59 14.01 -9.06
CA GLY A 73 1.36 14.43 -8.38
C GLY A 73 0.33 13.30 -8.26
N CYS A 74 0.17 12.52 -9.33
CA CYS A 74 -0.69 11.34 -9.33
C CYS A 74 -0.12 10.22 -8.47
N LEU A 75 1.21 10.01 -8.53
CA LEU A 75 1.91 8.99 -7.75
C LEU A 75 1.70 9.16 -6.25
N TRP A 76 1.92 10.38 -5.74
CA TRP A 76 1.72 10.68 -4.32
C TRP A 76 0.27 10.49 -3.88
N LYS A 77 -0.70 10.99 -4.67
CA LYS A 77 -2.12 10.80 -4.36
C LYS A 77 -2.49 9.31 -4.34
N ASN A 78 -2.12 8.56 -5.37
CA ASN A 78 -2.44 7.14 -5.48
C ASN A 78 -1.83 6.33 -4.32
N THR A 79 -0.53 6.50 -4.05
CA THR A 79 0.15 5.78 -2.95
C THR A 79 -0.42 6.13 -1.58
N THR A 80 -0.88 7.38 -1.38
CA THR A 80 -1.61 7.77 -0.16
C THR A 80 -2.93 7.01 -0.03
N VAL A 81 -3.71 6.90 -1.11
CA VAL A 81 -4.97 6.13 -1.10
C VAL A 81 -4.70 4.64 -0.87
N VAL A 82 -3.65 4.07 -1.47
CA VAL A 82 -3.19 2.69 -1.20
C VAL A 82 -2.92 2.51 0.29
N SER A 83 -2.15 3.41 0.91
CA SER A 83 -1.82 3.32 2.33
C SER A 83 -3.05 3.42 3.24
N LEU A 84 -3.96 4.34 2.95
CA LEU A 84 -5.20 4.50 3.72
C LEU A 84 -6.11 3.27 3.60
N THR A 85 -6.30 2.75 2.39
CA THR A 85 -7.11 1.55 2.15
C THR A 85 -6.48 0.30 2.74
N ALA A 86 -5.15 0.12 2.66
CA ALA A 86 -4.43 -0.98 3.28
C ALA A 86 -4.52 -0.93 4.81
N THR A 87 -4.42 0.26 5.41
CA THR A 87 -4.58 0.46 6.86
C THR A 87 -6.02 0.16 7.29
N GLY A 88 -7.00 0.63 6.54
CA GLY A 88 -8.42 0.32 6.77
C GLY A 88 -8.71 -1.19 6.65
N ALA A 89 -8.11 -1.85 5.66
CA ALA A 89 -8.20 -3.30 5.49
C ALA A 89 -7.57 -4.04 6.68
N ALA A 90 -6.39 -3.64 7.14
CA ALA A 90 -5.74 -4.25 8.30
C ALA A 90 -6.60 -4.13 9.57
N TYR A 91 -7.22 -2.96 9.78
CA TYR A 91 -8.14 -2.74 10.90
C TYR A 91 -9.42 -3.59 10.79
N ALA A 92 -10.03 -3.63 9.60
CA ALA A 92 -11.21 -4.46 9.36
C ALA A 92 -10.90 -5.96 9.51
N PHE A 93 -9.76 -6.41 9.00
CA PHE A 93 -9.26 -7.77 9.16
C PHE A 93 -9.07 -8.09 10.64
N TYR A 94 -8.47 -7.18 11.42
CA TYR A 94 -8.28 -7.37 12.86
C TYR A 94 -9.59 -7.52 13.64
N LYS A 95 -10.66 -6.84 13.21
CA LYS A 95 -11.99 -6.97 13.83
C LYS A 95 -12.64 -8.31 13.56
N ILE A 96 -12.38 -8.93 12.41
CA ILE A 96 -12.92 -10.24 12.03
C ILE A 96 -12.03 -11.37 12.58
N ASP A 97 -10.73 -11.28 12.35
CA ASP A 97 -9.72 -12.21 12.83
C ASP A 97 -8.44 -11.48 13.21
N LYS A 98 -8.09 -11.52 14.50
CA LYS A 98 -6.91 -10.81 15.03
C LYS A 98 -5.61 -11.23 14.34
N LYS A 99 -5.45 -12.52 14.01
CA LYS A 99 -4.24 -13.01 13.33
C LYS A 99 -4.15 -12.45 11.92
N ALA A 100 -5.25 -12.46 11.18
CA ALA A 100 -5.31 -11.88 9.85
C ALA A 100 -5.00 -10.39 9.85
N GLY A 101 -5.51 -9.64 10.84
CA GLY A 101 -5.15 -8.25 11.05
C GLY A 101 -3.65 -8.04 11.24
N PHE A 102 -3.02 -8.81 12.13
CA PHE A 102 -1.56 -8.74 12.36
C PHE A 102 -0.73 -9.11 11.12
N LEU A 103 -1.19 -10.08 10.33
CA LEU A 103 -0.52 -10.48 9.08
C LEU A 103 -0.54 -9.37 8.02
N LEU A 104 -1.52 -8.47 8.05
CA LEU A 104 -1.60 -7.31 7.15
C LEU A 104 -0.76 -6.10 7.61
N VAL A 105 -0.34 -6.05 8.88
CA VAL A 105 0.39 -4.89 9.43
C VAL A 105 1.67 -4.58 8.65
N PRO A 106 2.55 -5.56 8.31
CA PRO A 106 3.74 -5.27 7.52
C PRO A 106 3.43 -4.64 6.17
N PHE A 107 2.37 -5.09 5.49
CA PHE A 107 1.92 -4.51 4.21
C PHE A 107 1.38 -3.08 4.39
N ALA A 108 0.58 -2.82 5.42
CA ALA A 108 0.09 -1.48 5.71
C ALA A 108 1.24 -0.49 6.02
N LEU A 109 2.23 -0.91 6.80
CA LEU A 109 3.42 -0.11 7.09
C LEU A 109 4.25 0.15 5.82
N TRP A 110 4.40 -0.86 4.98
CA TRP A 110 5.18 -0.74 3.75
C TRP A 110 4.51 0.17 2.71
N THR A 111 3.19 0.12 2.58
CA THR A 111 2.44 1.07 1.74
C THR A 111 2.50 2.51 2.29
N ALA A 112 2.52 2.69 3.61
CA ALA A 112 2.75 4.01 4.22
C ALA A 112 4.15 4.54 3.92
N PHE A 113 5.17 3.68 3.95
CA PHE A 113 6.52 4.03 3.51
C PHE A 113 6.55 4.48 2.04
N TYR A 114 5.87 3.77 1.14
CA TYR A 114 5.76 4.20 -0.27
C TYR A 114 5.06 5.54 -0.44
N ALA A 115 4.00 5.82 0.33
CA ALA A 115 3.32 7.11 0.29
C ALA A 115 4.27 8.25 0.73
N TYR A 116 5.05 8.02 1.78
CA TYR A 116 6.04 8.98 2.26
C TYR A 116 7.21 9.18 1.27
N LEU A 117 7.66 8.09 0.62
CA LEU A 117 8.66 8.15 -0.44
C LEU A 117 8.16 8.95 -1.65
N ALA A 118 6.94 8.70 -2.10
CA ALA A 118 6.33 9.44 -3.21
C ALA A 118 6.17 10.93 -2.88
N TYR A 119 5.75 11.26 -1.65
CA TYR A 119 5.69 12.64 -1.16
C TYR A 119 7.08 13.29 -1.16
N SER A 120 8.10 12.60 -0.67
CA SER A 120 9.47 13.14 -0.57
C SER A 120 10.07 13.36 -1.95
N ILE A 121 9.89 12.43 -2.89
CA ILE A 121 10.30 12.61 -4.29
C ILE A 121 9.56 13.81 -4.90
N LYS A 122 8.25 13.94 -4.69
CA LYS A 122 7.51 15.11 -5.19
C LYS A 122 8.09 16.41 -4.61
N LYS A 123 8.32 16.48 -3.30
CA LYS A 123 8.87 17.66 -2.63
C LYS A 123 10.24 18.08 -3.17
N GLU A 124 11.12 17.12 -3.47
CA GLU A 124 12.46 17.38 -4.03
C GLU A 124 12.46 17.82 -5.50
N ASN A 125 11.36 17.60 -6.23
CA ASN A 125 11.24 17.90 -7.66
C ASN A 125 10.17 18.95 -7.99
N ASP A 126 9.34 19.36 -7.03
CA ASP A 126 8.48 20.52 -7.15
C ASP A 126 9.35 21.79 -7.31
N PRO A 127 9.01 22.71 -8.21
CA PRO A 127 9.75 23.96 -8.36
C PRO A 127 9.71 24.72 -7.02
N ILE A 128 10.85 25.28 -6.61
CA ILE A 128 10.92 26.15 -5.44
C ILE A 128 9.97 27.32 -5.71
N LYS A 129 8.81 27.32 -5.06
CA LYS A 129 7.96 28.50 -4.97
C LYS A 129 8.67 29.44 -3.99
N ASN A 130 9.55 30.28 -4.51
CA ASN A 130 10.02 31.43 -3.75
C ASN A 130 8.78 32.25 -3.39
N LEU A 131 8.51 32.37 -2.08
CA LEU A 131 7.54 33.28 -1.50
C LEU A 131 8.07 34.72 -1.63
#